data_AF-A0A7X6HYR8-F1
#
_entry.id   AF-A0A7X6HYR8-F1
#
_cell.length_a   1.000
_cell.length_b   1.000
_cell.length_c   1.000
_cell.angle_alpha   90.00
_cell.angle_beta   90.00
_cell.angle_gamma   90.00
#
_symmetry.space_group_name_H-M   'P 1'
#
loop_
_entity.id
_entity.type
_entity.pdbx_description
1 polymer ?
#
loop_
_entity_poly.entity_id
_entity_poly.type
_entity_poly.pdbx_seq_one_letter_code
_entity_poly.pdbx_strand_id
1 'polypeptide(L)'
;GPGADAADAARAVAAGDPAALAVWQAAVEALADGLLMAVTLLDPRVVIVGGGLAEAGDTLLVPLRAALRERLTFQQEPALVPAALGDGAGCLGAGLLAWELRARTLPGSGTAAPADRAGTTTATSAEITDPVAGRPATSRAAAPTPHASATTDPTPRRFDQS
;
A
#
# COMPACT_ATOMS: atom_id res chain seq x y z
N GLY A 1 2.46 11.91 -33.65
CA GLY A 1 3.76 12.53 -34.00
C GLY A 1 4.76 12.28 -32.88
N PRO A 2 6.04 12.63 -33.02
CA PRO A 2 7.00 12.49 -31.93
C PRO A 2 6.55 13.42 -30.79
N GLY A 3 6.15 12.85 -29.65
CA GLY A 3 5.60 13.60 -28.52
C GLY A 3 4.30 13.07 -27.93
N ALA A 4 3.77 11.94 -28.42
CA ALA A 4 2.62 11.31 -27.75
C ALA A 4 3.05 10.75 -26.39
N ASP A 5 2.51 11.33 -25.31
CA ASP A 5 2.73 10.85 -23.95
C ASP A 5 1.65 9.84 -23.54
N ALA A 6 1.73 9.33 -22.30
CA ALA A 6 0.75 8.36 -21.83
C ALA A 6 -0.66 8.96 -21.68
N ALA A 7 -0.79 10.28 -21.51
CA ALA A 7 -2.09 10.95 -21.47
C ALA A 7 -2.70 11.05 -22.88
N ASP A 8 -1.90 11.29 -23.92
CA ASP A 8 -2.34 11.20 -25.31
C ASP A 8 -2.86 9.81 -25.67
N ALA A 9 -2.12 8.78 -25.27
CA ALA A 9 -2.53 7.39 -25.48
C ALA A 9 -3.82 7.06 -24.70
N ALA A 10 -3.95 7.52 -23.46
CA ALA A 10 -5.17 7.36 -22.67
C ALA A 10 -6.38 8.06 -23.33
N ARG A 11 -6.19 9.26 -23.91
CA ARG A 11 -7.24 9.96 -24.66
C ARG A 11 -7.67 9.21 -25.92
N ALA A 12 -6.71 8.65 -26.66
CA ALA A 12 -7.01 7.87 -27.87
C ALA A 12 -7.77 6.56 -27.53
N VAL A 13 -7.40 5.92 -26.41
CA VAL A 13 -8.14 4.78 -25.85
C VAL A 13 -9.56 5.17 -25.46
N ALA A 14 -9.75 6.29 -24.78
CA ALA A 14 -11.07 6.81 -24.42
C ALA A 14 -11.91 7.18 -25.65
N ALA A 15 -11.27 7.60 -26.74
CA ALA A 15 -11.91 7.85 -28.03
C ALA A 15 -12.29 6.56 -28.80
N GLY A 16 -11.91 5.39 -28.29
CA GLY A 16 -12.24 4.08 -28.87
C GLY A 16 -11.40 3.68 -30.07
N ASP A 17 -10.20 4.25 -30.25
CA ASP A 17 -9.28 3.84 -31.30
C ASP A 17 -8.81 2.38 -31.07
N PRO A 18 -9.16 1.43 -31.98
CA PRO A 18 -8.79 0.03 -31.81
C PRO A 18 -7.28 -0.21 -31.76
N ALA A 19 -6.49 0.59 -32.49
CA ALA A 19 -5.04 0.47 -32.49
C ALA A 19 -4.46 0.95 -31.15
N ALA A 20 -4.98 2.06 -30.63
CA ALA A 20 -4.59 2.56 -29.32
C ALA A 20 -4.96 1.58 -28.20
N LEU A 21 -6.15 0.99 -28.25
CA LEU A 21 -6.60 -0.04 -27.30
C LEU A 21 -5.66 -1.26 -27.28
N ALA A 22 -5.27 -1.76 -28.45
CA ALA A 22 -4.36 -2.91 -28.53
C ALA A 22 -2.98 -2.61 -27.92
N VAL A 23 -2.41 -1.44 -28.24
CA VAL A 23 -1.13 -1.00 -27.68
C VAL A 23 -1.24 -0.74 -26.18
N TRP A 24 -2.34 -0.15 -25.74
CA TRP A 24 -2.61 0.13 -24.33
C TRP A 24 -2.70 -1.14 -23.51
N GLN A 25 -3.46 -2.13 -23.99
CA GLN A 25 -3.57 -3.41 -23.29
C GLN A 25 -2.20 -4.08 -23.19
N ALA A 26 -1.44 -4.14 -24.28
CA ALA A 26 -0.10 -4.72 -24.25
C ALA A 26 0.83 -4.01 -23.25
N ALA A 27 0.74 -2.68 -23.15
CA ALA A 27 1.50 -1.91 -22.17
C ALA A 27 1.07 -2.23 -20.72
N VAL A 28 -0.23 -2.32 -20.45
CA VAL A 28 -0.77 -2.69 -19.13
C VAL A 28 -0.31 -4.09 -18.71
N GLU A 29 -0.39 -5.08 -19.60
CA GLU A 29 0.06 -6.45 -19.31
C GLU A 29 1.56 -6.49 -18.98
N ALA A 30 2.39 -5.82 -19.78
CA ALA A 30 3.83 -5.75 -19.55
C ALA A 30 4.17 -5.03 -18.23
N LEU A 31 3.44 -3.97 -17.88
CA LEU A 31 3.58 -3.29 -16.60
C LEU A 31 3.18 -4.20 -15.44
N ALA A 32 2.09 -4.96 -15.57
CA ALA A 32 1.64 -5.90 -14.55
C ALA A 32 2.68 -7.00 -14.29
N ASP A 33 3.31 -7.53 -15.34
CA ASP A 33 4.40 -8.52 -15.21
C ASP A 33 5.62 -7.94 -14.49
N GLY A 34 6.03 -6.72 -14.84
CA GLY A 34 7.12 -6.03 -14.15
C GLY A 34 6.82 -5.74 -12.68
N LEU A 35 5.59 -5.30 -12.39
CA LEU A 35 5.14 -5.07 -11.02
C LEU A 35 5.06 -6.36 -10.20
N LEU A 36 4.60 -7.47 -10.79
CA LEU A 36 4.58 -8.77 -10.13
C LEU A 36 5.98 -9.16 -9.65
N MET A 37 7.00 -8.95 -10.50
CA MET A 37 8.39 -9.21 -10.12
C MET A 37 8.84 -8.31 -8.98
N ALA A 38 8.58 -7.00 -9.05
CA ALA A 38 8.94 -6.07 -7.98
C ALA A 38 8.23 -6.40 -6.65
N VAL A 39 6.94 -6.75 -6.71
CA VAL A 39 6.15 -7.14 -5.54
C VAL A 39 6.66 -8.43 -4.92
N THR A 40 6.98 -9.42 -5.76
CA THR A 40 7.51 -10.71 -5.29
C THR A 40 8.88 -10.57 -4.64
N LEU A 41 9.71 -9.64 -5.12
CA LEU A 41 11.07 -9.45 -4.61
C LEU A 41 11.13 -8.54 -3.38
N LEU A 42 10.31 -7.49 -3.34
CA LEU A 42 10.42 -6.41 -2.34
C LEU A 42 9.29 -6.39 -1.31
N ASP A 43 8.19 -7.11 -1.55
CA ASP A 43 6.95 -7.10 -0.75
C ASP A 43 6.51 -5.68 -0.32
N PRO A 44 6.37 -4.72 -1.26
CA PRO A 44 6.02 -3.36 -0.93
C PRO A 44 4.54 -3.28 -0.54
N ARG A 45 4.25 -2.45 0.48
CA ARG A 45 2.87 -2.13 0.87
C ARG A 45 2.17 -1.18 -0.12
N VAL A 46 2.95 -0.31 -0.77
CA VAL A 46 2.47 0.77 -1.62
C VAL A 46 3.39 0.88 -2.83
N VAL A 47 2.78 0.99 -4.02
CA VAL A 47 3.46 1.27 -5.28
C VAL A 47 2.94 2.60 -5.80
N ILE A 48 3.86 3.56 -5.98
CA ILE A 48 3.53 4.90 -6.47
C ILE A 48 3.84 4.97 -7.95
N VAL A 49 2.83 5.30 -8.77
CA VAL A 49 2.96 5.51 -10.22
C VAL A 49 3.14 7.00 -10.48
N GLY A 50 4.35 7.40 -10.86
CA GLY A 50 4.72 8.80 -11.15
C GLY A 50 5.03 9.05 -12.63
N GLY A 51 5.47 10.28 -12.93
CA GLY A 51 5.85 10.66 -14.29
C GLY A 51 4.64 10.76 -15.22
N GLY A 52 4.87 10.70 -16.54
CA GLY A 52 3.78 10.78 -17.53
C GLY A 52 2.72 9.68 -17.40
N LEU A 53 3.02 8.56 -16.74
CA LEU A 53 2.02 7.52 -16.44
C LEU A 53 0.99 7.97 -15.41
N ALA A 54 1.37 8.86 -14.48
CA ALA A 54 0.43 9.39 -13.48
C ALA A 54 -0.69 10.20 -14.15
N GLU A 55 -0.38 10.90 -15.24
CA GLU A 55 -1.33 11.72 -16.02
C GLU A 55 -2.42 10.87 -16.69
N ALA A 56 -2.17 9.58 -16.93
CA ALA A 56 -3.19 8.66 -17.46
C ALA A 56 -4.27 8.31 -16.43
N GLY A 57 -4.04 8.56 -15.14
CA GLY A 57 -5.00 8.38 -14.06
C GLY A 57 -5.65 6.99 -14.04
N ASP A 58 -6.97 6.95 -13.86
CA ASP A 58 -7.73 5.70 -13.75
C ASP A 58 -7.74 4.87 -15.03
N THR A 59 -7.56 5.49 -16.21
CA THR A 59 -7.45 4.79 -17.49
C THR A 59 -6.27 3.79 -17.49
N LEU A 60 -5.22 4.08 -16.71
CA LEU A 60 -4.11 3.16 -16.49
C LEU A 60 -4.27 2.37 -15.18
N LEU A 61 -4.56 3.07 -14.08
CA LEU A 61 -4.50 2.47 -12.74
C LEU A 61 -5.59 1.42 -12.48
N VAL A 62 -6.76 1.55 -13.11
CA VAL A 62 -7.84 0.55 -12.97
C VAL A 62 -7.47 -0.76 -13.67
N PRO A 63 -7.16 -0.78 -14.98
CA PRO A 63 -6.80 -2.04 -15.65
C PRO A 63 -5.48 -2.62 -15.13
N LEU A 64 -4.52 -1.79 -14.73
CA LEU A 64 -3.27 -2.26 -14.13
C LEU A 64 -3.48 -2.96 -12.78
N ARG A 65 -4.36 -2.42 -11.91
CA ARG A 65 -4.72 -3.08 -10.65
C ARG A 65 -5.41 -4.43 -10.88
N ALA A 66 -6.30 -4.51 -11.88
CA ALA A 66 -6.96 -5.76 -12.24
C ALA A 66 -5.94 -6.79 -12.74
N ALA A 67 -5.12 -6.41 -13.72
CA ALA A 67 -4.11 -7.27 -14.32
C ALA A 67 -3.05 -7.75 -13.30
N LEU A 68 -2.65 -6.89 -12.35
CA LEU A 68 -1.75 -7.29 -11.27
C LEU A 68 -2.43 -8.27 -10.31
N ARG A 69 -3.66 -7.97 -9.86
CA ARG A 69 -4.41 -8.83 -8.93
C ARG A 69 -4.59 -10.25 -9.48
N GLU A 70 -4.84 -10.41 -10.78
CA GLU A 70 -4.97 -11.71 -11.43
C GLU A 70 -3.68 -12.55 -11.41
N ARG A 71 -2.53 -11.90 -11.28
CA ARG A 71 -1.20 -12.53 -11.28
C ARG A 71 -0.65 -12.82 -9.89
N LEU A 72 -1.11 -12.08 -8.87
CA LEU A 72 -0.70 -12.31 -7.50
C LEU A 72 -1.22 -13.68 -7.05
N THR A 73 -0.37 -14.47 -6.41
CA THR A 73 -0.71 -15.83 -5.99
C THR A 73 -0.82 -15.94 -4.48
N PHE A 74 0.18 -15.46 -3.76
CA PHE A 74 0.25 -15.51 -2.30
C PHE A 74 0.69 -14.19 -1.65
N GLN A 75 1.19 -13.24 -2.45
CA GLN A 75 1.63 -11.94 -2.01
C GLN A 75 0.43 -11.07 -1.63
N GLN A 76 0.61 -10.14 -0.69
CA GLN A 76 -0.42 -9.13 -0.46
C GLN A 76 -0.48 -8.16 -1.64
N GLU A 77 -1.69 -7.76 -1.99
CA GLU A 77 -1.90 -6.75 -3.01
C GLU A 77 -1.40 -5.38 -2.52
N PRO A 78 -0.43 -4.77 -3.21
CA PRO A 78 0.04 -3.44 -2.87
C PRO A 78 -1.01 -2.39 -3.23
N ALA A 79 -1.06 -1.30 -2.48
CA ALA A 79 -1.84 -0.14 -2.89
C ALA A 79 -1.14 0.56 -4.07
N LEU A 80 -1.77 0.55 -5.26
CA LEU A 80 -1.33 1.35 -6.41
C LEU A 80 -1.93 2.74 -6.30
N VAL A 81 -1.08 3.76 -6.17
CA VAL A 81 -1.47 5.16 -6.03
C VAL A 81 -0.74 6.04 -7.06
N PRO A 82 -1.39 7.07 -7.63
CA PRO A 82 -0.68 8.05 -8.45
C PRO A 82 0.26 8.90 -7.57
N ALA A 83 1.37 9.36 -8.14
CA ALA A 83 2.22 10.33 -7.48
C ALA A 83 1.45 11.64 -7.28
N ALA A 84 1.36 12.13 -6.04
CA ALA A 84 0.70 13.40 -5.73
C ALA A 84 1.34 14.61 -6.42
N LEU A 85 2.59 14.47 -6.87
CA LEU A 85 3.36 15.50 -7.56
C LEU A 85 3.40 15.29 -9.09
N GLY A 86 2.64 14.33 -9.62
CA GLY A 86 2.50 14.09 -11.07
C GLY A 86 3.82 13.85 -11.79
N ASP A 87 3.95 14.46 -12.97
CA ASP A 87 5.14 14.40 -13.82
C ASP A 87 6.40 15.03 -13.17
N GLY A 88 6.22 16.04 -12.33
CA GLY A 88 7.29 16.78 -11.64
C GLY A 88 7.91 16.06 -10.44
N ALA A 89 7.33 14.93 -10.01
CA ALA A 89 7.81 14.18 -8.84
C ALA A 89 9.31 13.82 -8.94
N GLY A 90 9.77 13.43 -10.13
CA GLY A 90 11.17 13.08 -10.37
C GLY A 90 12.12 14.27 -10.27
N CYS A 91 11.76 15.40 -10.87
CA CYS A 91 12.56 16.63 -10.82
C CYS A 91 12.69 17.17 -9.40
N LEU A 92 11.58 17.15 -8.63
CA LEU A 92 11.58 17.57 -7.23
C LEU A 92 12.46 16.65 -6.37
N GLY A 93 12.35 15.33 -6.55
CA GLY A 93 13.21 14.36 -5.87
C GLY A 93 14.69 14.58 -6.15
N ALA A 94 15.06 14.82 -7.42
CA ALA A 94 16.43 15.12 -7.81
C ALA A 94 16.96 16.41 -7.16
N GLY A 95 16.13 17.46 -7.11
CA GLY A 95 16.49 18.72 -6.43
C GLY A 95 16.73 18.53 -4.92
N LEU A 96 15.88 17.76 -4.25
CA LEU A 96 16.03 17.42 -2.82
C LEU A 96 17.31 16.61 -2.57
N LEU A 97 17.60 15.61 -3.41
CA LEU A 97 18.83 14.82 -3.30
C LEU A 97 20.08 15.68 -3.51
N ALA A 98 20.06 16.60 -4.48
CA ALA A 98 21.16 17.54 -4.71
C ALA A 98 21.37 18.49 -3.51
N TRP A 99 20.29 18.99 -2.92
CA TRP A 99 20.34 19.81 -1.71
C TRP A 99 20.95 19.05 -0.54
N GLU A 100 20.52 17.81 -0.31
CA GLU A 100 21.03 16.96 0.77
C GLU A 100 22.51 16.62 0.59
N LEU A 101 22.92 16.28 -0.64
CA LEU A 101 24.33 16.03 -0.97
C LEU A 101 25.20 17.26 -0.69
N ARG A 102 24.71 18.46 -1.02
CA ARG A 102 25.40 19.72 -0.72
C ARG A 102 25.53 19.95 0.79
N ALA A 103 24.50 19.63 1.57
CA ALA A 103 24.54 19.74 3.03
C ALA A 103 25.51 18.74 3.68
N ARG A 104 25.65 17.53 3.13
CA ARG A 104 26.56 16.47 3.63
C ARG A 104 28.04 16.69 3.29
N THR A 105 28.34 17.49 2.27
CA THR A 105 29.70 17.72 1.77
C THR A 105 30.39 18.93 2.39
N LEU A 106 29.68 19.74 3.20
CA LEU A 106 30.26 20.84 3.95
C LEU A 106 30.79 20.35 5.32
N PRO A 107 32.09 20.48 5.63
CA PRO A 107 32.63 20.08 6.93
C PRO A 107 32.09 21.01 8.03
N GLY A 108 31.27 20.46 8.93
CA GLY A 108 30.77 21.16 10.13
C GLY A 108 29.25 21.12 10.34
N SER A 109 28.44 20.69 9.38
CA SER A 109 26.98 20.59 9.54
C SER A 109 26.53 19.13 9.70
N GLY A 110 26.78 18.57 10.87
CA GLY A 110 26.14 17.32 11.28
C GLY A 110 24.65 17.55 11.54
N THR A 111 23.79 17.30 10.56
CA THR A 111 22.43 16.85 10.89
C THR A 111 22.52 15.37 11.15
N ALA A 112 22.60 15.02 12.43
CA ALA A 112 22.61 13.64 12.90
C ALA A 112 21.52 12.84 12.19
N ALA A 113 21.90 11.70 11.60
CA ALA A 113 20.96 10.65 11.23
C ALA A 113 20.06 10.36 12.44
N PRO A 114 18.76 10.05 12.26
CA PRO A 114 17.93 9.60 13.37
C PRO A 114 18.50 8.25 13.83
N ALA A 115 19.31 8.30 14.88
CA ALA A 115 19.77 7.13 15.60
C ALA A 115 18.53 6.41 16.15
N ASP A 116 18.39 5.16 15.71
CA ASP A 116 17.97 4.02 16.52
C ASP A 116 17.06 4.35 17.71
N ARG A 117 15.74 4.22 17.52
CA ARG A 117 14.78 4.13 18.63
C ARG A 117 14.69 2.68 19.10
N ALA A 118 15.78 2.16 19.65
CA ALA A 118 15.74 1.00 20.53
C ALA A 118 15.30 1.45 21.94
N GLY A 119 14.04 1.17 22.27
CA GLY A 119 13.56 0.95 23.63
C GLY A 119 13.08 2.16 24.42
N THR A 120 11.75 2.37 24.46
CA THR A 120 10.98 2.50 25.72
C THR A 120 9.51 2.31 25.39
N THR A 121 8.98 1.14 25.73
CA THR A 121 7.54 0.93 25.89
C THR A 121 7.06 1.84 27.02
N THR A 122 6.33 2.89 26.67
CA THR A 122 5.33 3.46 27.56
C THR A 122 4.10 3.70 26.72
N ALA A 123 3.14 2.78 26.83
CA ALA A 123 1.83 2.92 26.24
C ALA A 123 1.17 4.17 26.85
N THR A 124 1.03 5.22 26.05
CA THR A 124 0.01 6.24 26.26
C THR A 124 -1.04 6.00 25.19
N SER A 125 -2.17 5.47 25.62
CA SER A 125 -3.39 5.40 24.82
C SER A 125 -3.78 6.82 24.37
N ALA A 126 -3.66 7.09 23.08
CA ALA A 126 -4.33 8.20 22.44
C ALA A 126 -5.16 7.61 21.29
N GLU A 127 -6.48 7.67 21.44
CA GLU A 127 -7.46 7.29 20.43
C GLU A 127 -7.18 8.01 19.10
N ILE A 128 -7.05 7.25 18.02
CA ILE A 128 -7.12 7.76 16.66
C ILE A 128 -8.55 7.49 16.18
N THR A 129 -9.32 8.56 16.01
CA THR A 129 -10.66 8.52 15.41
C THR A 129 -10.53 8.28 13.90
N ASP A 130 -11.30 7.31 13.41
CA ASP A 130 -11.42 6.92 12.01
C ASP A 130 -12.12 8.03 11.18
N PRO A 131 -11.54 8.54 10.08
CA PRO A 131 -12.13 9.65 9.32
C PRO A 131 -13.28 9.25 8.39
N VAL A 132 -13.71 7.97 8.35
CA VAL A 132 -14.69 7.47 7.36
C VAL A 132 -16.00 6.92 7.93
N ALA A 133 -16.40 7.25 9.16
CA ALA A 133 -17.76 6.91 9.63
C ALA A 133 -18.26 7.86 10.73
N GLY A 134 -19.19 8.75 10.39
CA GLY A 134 -19.81 9.66 11.34
C GLY A 134 -20.84 9.01 12.27
N ARG A 135 -20.45 8.11 13.19
CA ARG A 135 -21.26 7.69 14.36
C ARG A 135 -20.38 7.26 15.55
N PRO A 136 -20.69 7.66 16.81
CA PRO A 136 -19.88 7.31 17.98
C PRO A 136 -20.12 5.87 18.47
N ALA A 137 -19.04 5.17 18.82
CA ALA A 137 -19.07 3.84 19.43
C ALA A 137 -19.30 3.93 20.95
N THR A 138 -20.37 3.31 21.46
CA THR A 138 -20.63 3.16 22.89
C THR A 138 -19.75 2.04 23.48
N SER A 139 -18.94 2.41 24.47
CA SER A 139 -18.16 1.51 25.33
C SER A 139 -19.05 0.51 26.08
N ARG A 140 -18.73 -0.79 26.01
CA ARG A 140 -19.20 -1.79 26.97
C ARG A 140 -17.98 -2.45 27.62
N ALA A 141 -17.73 -2.07 28.87
CA ALA A 141 -16.69 -2.62 29.73
C ALA A 141 -16.85 -4.13 29.91
N ALA A 142 -15.74 -4.87 29.77
CA ALA A 142 -15.64 -6.28 30.11
C ALA A 142 -15.44 -6.45 31.63
N ALA A 143 -16.24 -7.31 32.25
CA ALA A 143 -16.12 -7.70 33.65
C ALA A 143 -15.10 -8.85 33.82
N PRO A 144 -14.37 -8.93 34.95
CA PRO A 144 -13.33 -9.93 35.19
C PRO A 144 -13.90 -11.31 35.55
N THR A 145 -13.33 -12.36 34.96
CA THR A 145 -13.55 -13.77 35.27
C THR A 145 -12.85 -14.17 36.58
N PRO A 146 -13.54 -14.84 37.53
CA PRO A 146 -12.89 -15.47 38.68
C PRO A 146 -12.48 -16.93 38.38
N HIS A 147 -11.26 -17.30 38.80
CA HIS A 147 -10.78 -18.69 38.80
C HIS A 147 -11.25 -19.46 40.06
N ALA A 148 -11.50 -20.75 39.83
CA ALA A 148 -12.23 -21.72 40.65
C ALA A 148 -11.59 -22.16 41.97
N SER A 149 -12.44 -22.65 42.88
CA SER A 149 -12.12 -23.64 43.92
C SER A 149 -13.36 -24.48 44.22
N ALA A 150 -13.22 -25.81 44.15
CA ALA A 150 -13.86 -26.84 44.99
C ALA A 150 -14.08 -28.16 44.22
N THR A 151 -13.16 -29.11 44.45
CA THR A 151 -13.39 -30.49 44.89
C THR A 151 -14.83 -31.04 44.85
N THR A 152 -15.04 -32.17 44.17
CA THR A 152 -15.42 -33.49 44.75
C THR A 152 -15.68 -34.53 43.62
N ASP A 153 -14.89 -35.60 43.63
CA ASP A 153 -15.12 -36.94 43.02
C ASP A 153 -15.89 -37.81 44.08
N PRO A 154 -16.53 -39.00 43.85
CA PRO A 154 -16.59 -39.85 42.65
C PRO A 154 -17.98 -40.45 42.31
N THR A 155 -18.02 -41.18 41.17
CA THR A 155 -18.47 -42.60 41.00
C THR A 155 -19.28 -42.80 39.70
N PRO A 156 -18.95 -43.77 38.82
CA PRO A 156 -19.67 -44.02 37.58
C PRO A 156 -20.79 -45.07 37.74
N ARG A 157 -21.92 -44.90 37.03
CA ARG A 157 -22.87 -45.98 36.76
C ARG A 157 -23.23 -46.09 35.28
N ARG A 158 -23.00 -47.31 34.78
CA ARG A 158 -23.38 -47.94 33.52
C ARG A 158 -24.91 -48.11 33.43
N PHE A 159 -25.47 -48.11 32.21
CA PHE A 159 -26.69 -48.80 31.68
C PHE A 159 -27.19 -47.93 30.48
N ASP A 160 -27.09 -48.32 29.21
CA ASP A 160 -27.73 -49.40 28.42
C ASP A 160 -28.97 -48.91 27.64
N GLN A 161 -28.96 -49.19 26.31
CA GLN A 161 -30.07 -49.28 25.33
C GLN A 161 -31.00 -48.07 25.10
N SER A 162 -31.50 -47.78 23.89
CA SER A 162 -31.84 -48.59 22.70
C SER A 162 -31.56 -47.87 21.38
#